data_AF-A0A2D7INM3-F1
#
_entry.id   AF-A0A2D7INM3-F1
#
_cell.length_a   1.000
_cell.length_b   1.000
_cell.length_c   1.000
_cell.angle_alpha   90.00
_cell.angle_beta   90.00
_cell.angle_gamma   90.00
#
_symmetry.space_group_name_H-M   'P 1'
#
loop_
_entity.id
_entity.type
_entity.pdbx_description
1 polymer ?
#
loop_
_entity_poly.entity_id
_entity_poly.type
_entity_poly.pdbx_seq_one_letter_code
_entity_poly.pdbx_strand_id
1 'polypeptide(L)'
;MERKLTTIFASDVVGFSKMMGLDEVKTLQILNERRRIIDKIIEDHDGIIFGSAGDSVIAEFSSPLKAAEAAVATQHSMKIMNQGKDEFEQMNFRVGINIGDVMVSDDNLFGDAVNIAARLEAEAKPAGICISNTVFDMINRKIMVSFEEAGELKLKNIEFPIKAFHVLQQNKGTPRFTQDSEEIHTKVSEAEPGSVAVMFFKNLSKDEEQEYFCEGFSEDLLSMLSRFNKLVVISSHASFAYKNKTKSFKETGGELGVRYIIHGSVRKLGNKMRINTNLVSASNEKSI
;
A
#
# COMPACT_ATOMS: atom_id res chain seq x y z
N MET A 1 22.16 -2.96 27.36
CA MET A 1 21.73 -1.94 26.39
C MET A 1 22.45 -2.19 25.09
N GLU A 2 21.70 -2.49 24.04
CA GLU A 2 22.22 -2.75 22.70
C GLU A 2 21.66 -1.69 21.75
N ARG A 3 22.52 -1.17 20.85
CA ARG A 3 22.11 -0.21 19.84
C ARG A 3 21.93 -0.92 18.51
N LYS A 4 20.82 -0.67 17.83
CA LYS A 4 20.54 -1.24 16.52
C LYS A 4 19.68 -0.32 15.67
N LEU A 5 19.81 -0.46 14.36
CA LEU A 5 18.92 0.15 13.38
C LEU A 5 17.70 -0.76 13.21
N THR A 6 16.50 -0.23 13.46
CA THR A 6 15.25 -1.01 13.34
C THR A 6 14.13 -0.16 12.78
N THR A 7 13.06 -0.81 12.31
CA THR A 7 11.81 -0.14 11.97
C THR A 7 10.89 -0.13 13.18
N ILE A 8 10.38 1.03 13.55
CA ILE A 8 9.46 1.23 14.66
C ILE A 8 8.06 1.40 14.12
N PHE A 9 7.15 0.58 14.64
CA PHE A 9 5.71 0.67 14.48
C PHE A 9 5.13 1.24 15.77
N ALA A 10 4.43 2.37 15.68
CA ALA A 10 3.68 2.96 16.78
C ALA A 10 2.19 2.97 16.42
N SER A 11 1.31 2.57 17.32
CA SER A 11 -0.13 2.63 17.10
C SER A 11 -0.86 3.06 18.37
N ASP A 12 -1.93 3.83 18.20
CA ASP A 12 -2.75 4.27 19.32
C ASP A 12 -4.23 4.41 18.93
N VAL A 13 -5.12 4.39 19.92
CA VAL A 13 -6.57 4.47 19.72
C VAL A 13 -7.02 5.92 19.55
N VAL A 14 -7.83 6.16 18.52
CA VAL A 14 -8.44 7.48 18.29
C VAL A 14 -9.49 7.75 19.36
N GLY A 15 -9.26 8.75 20.22
CA GLY A 15 -10.25 9.24 21.17
C GLY A 15 -10.44 8.34 22.41
N PHE A 16 -9.42 7.56 22.78
CA PHE A 16 -9.50 6.59 23.88
C PHE A 16 -10.01 7.18 25.20
N SER A 17 -9.52 8.35 25.61
CA SER A 17 -9.96 9.00 26.86
C SER A 17 -11.46 9.28 26.88
N LYS A 18 -12.07 9.58 25.72
CA LYS A 18 -13.51 9.81 25.60
C LYS A 18 -14.30 8.50 25.75
N MET A 19 -13.81 7.40 25.17
CA MET A 19 -14.43 6.08 25.30
C MET A 19 -14.40 5.59 26.76
N MET A 20 -13.24 5.74 27.42
CA MET A 20 -13.08 5.44 28.84
C MET A 20 -14.06 6.23 29.71
N GLY A 21 -14.25 7.53 29.45
CA GLY A 21 -15.19 8.35 30.21
C GLY A 21 -16.68 7.97 30.04
N LEU A 22 -17.03 7.21 29.00
CA LEU A 22 -18.41 6.77 28.74
C LEU A 22 -18.70 5.39 29.34
N ASP A 23 -17.81 4.42 29.09
CA ASP A 23 -17.92 3.06 29.62
C ASP A 23 -16.54 2.39 29.68
N GLU A 24 -15.92 2.45 30.85
CA GLU A 24 -14.57 1.90 31.08
C GLU A 24 -14.52 0.38 30.83
N VAL A 25 -15.52 -0.35 31.32
CA VAL A 25 -15.53 -1.82 31.28
C VAL A 25 -15.67 -2.29 29.83
N LYS A 26 -16.62 -1.72 29.09
CA LYS A 26 -16.84 -2.06 27.69
C LYS A 26 -15.66 -1.63 26.81
N THR A 27 -15.10 -0.45 27.06
CA THR A 27 -13.92 0.05 26.32
C THR A 27 -12.72 -0.87 26.49
N LEU A 28 -12.44 -1.30 27.72
CA LEU A 28 -11.35 -2.24 27.99
C LEU A 28 -11.59 -3.63 27.39
N GLN A 29 -12.83 -4.11 27.36
CA GLN A 29 -13.18 -5.37 26.68
C GLN A 29 -12.91 -5.30 25.19
N ILE A 30 -13.38 -4.23 24.52
CA ILE A 30 -13.14 -4.01 23.09
C ILE A 30 -11.64 -3.87 22.83
N LEU A 31 -10.92 -3.07 23.64
CA LEU A 31 -9.48 -2.87 23.50
C LEU A 31 -8.72 -4.21 23.57
N ASN A 32 -9.03 -5.06 24.56
CA ASN A 32 -8.40 -6.36 24.70
C ASN A 32 -8.66 -7.29 23.50
N GLU A 33 -9.88 -7.26 22.93
CA GLU A 33 -10.20 -8.01 21.72
C GLU A 33 -9.38 -7.51 20.53
N ARG A 34 -9.25 -6.18 20.36
CA ARG A 34 -8.49 -5.59 19.25
C ARG A 34 -7.00 -5.83 19.40
N ARG A 35 -6.47 -5.69 20.62
CA ARG A 35 -5.06 -5.99 20.96
C ARG A 35 -4.66 -7.39 20.56
N ARG A 36 -5.44 -8.41 20.91
CA ARG A 36 -5.12 -9.81 20.53
C ARG A 36 -4.94 -9.99 19.02
N ILE A 37 -5.69 -9.26 18.21
CA ILE A 37 -5.58 -9.33 16.75
C ILE A 37 -4.36 -8.55 16.27
N ILE A 38 -4.13 -7.34 16.80
CA ILE A 38 -2.97 -6.52 16.46
C ILE A 38 -1.68 -7.23 16.84
N ASP A 39 -1.59 -7.76 18.06
CA ASP A 39 -0.42 -8.46 18.57
C ASP A 39 -0.10 -9.68 17.70
N LYS A 40 -1.13 -10.46 17.34
CA LYS A 40 -0.98 -11.59 16.41
C LYS A 40 -0.51 -11.16 15.02
N ILE A 41 -1.05 -10.06 14.48
CA ILE A 41 -0.61 -9.55 13.16
C ILE A 41 0.86 -9.12 13.21
N ILE A 42 1.29 -8.49 14.30
CA ILE A 42 2.68 -8.08 14.49
C ILE A 42 3.59 -9.33 14.53
N GLU A 43 3.22 -10.34 15.31
CA GLU A 43 3.95 -11.61 15.40
C GLU A 43 4.01 -12.35 14.04
N ASP A 44 2.88 -12.45 13.32
CA ASP A 44 2.78 -13.09 12.01
C ASP A 44 3.67 -12.40 10.95
N HIS A 45 4.08 -11.14 11.18
CA HIS A 45 5.00 -10.37 10.33
C HIS A 45 6.40 -10.22 10.96
N ASP A 46 6.79 -11.12 11.87
CA ASP A 46 8.09 -11.14 12.54
C ASP A 46 8.43 -9.85 13.30
N GLY A 47 7.42 -9.17 13.84
CA GLY A 47 7.58 -8.02 14.73
C GLY A 47 7.70 -8.43 16.19
N ILE A 48 8.35 -7.57 16.99
CA ILE A 48 8.49 -7.76 18.44
C ILE A 48 7.87 -6.56 19.16
N ILE A 49 6.95 -6.82 20.07
CA ILE A 49 6.20 -5.79 20.81
C ILE A 49 7.00 -5.35 22.04
N PHE A 50 7.04 -4.04 22.29
CA PHE A 50 7.68 -3.40 23.43
C PHE A 50 6.67 -2.56 24.22
N GLY A 51 6.82 -2.53 25.55
CA GLY A 51 6.16 -1.57 26.42
C GLY A 51 4.65 -1.39 26.19
N SER A 52 3.87 -2.48 26.12
CA SER A 52 2.42 -2.42 25.89
C SER A 52 1.66 -1.97 27.15
N ALA A 53 1.71 -0.68 27.48
CA ALA A 53 0.90 -0.10 28.55
C ALA A 53 -0.28 0.70 27.96
N GLY A 54 -1.50 0.31 28.33
CA GLY A 54 -2.73 1.01 27.93
C GLY A 54 -3.19 0.70 26.51
N ASP A 55 -3.52 1.74 25.75
CA ASP A 55 -4.02 1.74 24.37
C ASP A 55 -2.92 1.81 23.30
N SER A 56 -1.73 2.28 23.68
CA SER A 56 -0.59 2.41 22.76
C SER A 56 0.20 1.10 22.51
N VAL A 57 0.45 0.79 21.25
CA VAL A 57 1.28 -0.34 20.79
C VAL A 57 2.59 0.22 20.26
N ILE A 58 3.71 -0.27 20.76
CA ILE A 58 5.02 -0.06 20.13
C ILE A 58 5.56 -1.43 19.75
N ALA A 59 5.99 -1.57 18.50
CA ALA A 59 6.64 -2.78 18.01
C ALA A 59 7.83 -2.42 17.13
N GLU A 60 8.79 -3.32 17.08
CA GLU A 60 9.91 -3.23 16.16
C GLU A 60 9.82 -4.28 15.07
N PHE A 61 10.38 -3.95 13.90
CA PHE A 61 10.52 -4.85 12.78
C PHE A 61 11.92 -4.71 12.18
N SER A 62 12.52 -5.86 11.86
CA SER A 62 13.78 -5.92 11.10
C SER A 62 13.62 -5.46 9.64
N SER A 63 12.39 -5.42 9.13
CA SER A 63 12.06 -5.02 7.76
C SER A 63 10.99 -3.93 7.71
N PRO A 64 11.25 -2.79 7.05
CA PRO A 64 10.25 -1.74 6.82
C PRO A 64 9.02 -2.23 6.06
N LEU A 65 9.21 -3.19 5.16
CA LEU A 65 8.13 -3.78 4.38
C LEU A 65 7.17 -4.55 5.29
N LYS A 66 7.69 -5.37 6.19
CA LYS A 66 6.87 -6.15 7.14
C LYS A 66 6.09 -5.26 8.10
N ALA A 67 6.71 -4.18 8.59
CA ALA A 67 6.03 -3.19 9.42
C ALA A 67 4.84 -2.55 8.67
N ALA A 68 5.03 -2.20 7.40
CA ALA A 68 3.97 -1.61 6.57
C ALA A 68 2.86 -2.63 6.25
N GLU A 69 3.20 -3.87 5.93
CA GLU A 69 2.23 -4.96 5.73
C GLU A 69 1.40 -5.22 6.99
N ALA A 70 2.05 -5.29 8.16
CA ALA A 70 1.38 -5.42 9.44
C ALA A 70 0.44 -4.25 9.73
N ALA A 71 0.83 -3.01 9.39
CA ALA A 71 -0.01 -1.83 9.54
C ALA A 71 -1.26 -1.89 8.65
N VAL A 72 -1.10 -2.29 7.39
CA VAL A 72 -2.21 -2.44 6.45
C VAL A 72 -3.16 -3.54 6.90
N ALA A 73 -2.62 -4.69 7.33
CA ALA A 73 -3.40 -5.81 7.86
C ALA A 73 -4.17 -5.43 9.14
N THR A 74 -3.53 -4.66 10.03
CA THR A 74 -4.14 -4.12 11.25
C THR A 74 -5.36 -3.27 10.90
N GLN A 75 -5.18 -2.28 10.03
CA GLN A 75 -6.26 -1.37 9.66
C GLN A 75 -7.40 -2.08 8.92
N HIS A 76 -7.07 -3.04 8.06
CA HIS A 76 -8.07 -3.88 7.39
C HIS A 76 -8.91 -4.68 8.39
N SER A 77 -8.25 -5.32 9.37
CA SER A 77 -8.92 -6.10 10.41
C SER A 77 -9.81 -5.24 11.29
N MET A 78 -9.32 -4.05 11.69
CA MET A 78 -10.11 -3.10 12.48
C MET A 78 -11.33 -2.61 11.70
N LYS A 79 -11.18 -2.35 10.39
CA LYS A 79 -12.30 -1.97 9.53
C LYS A 79 -13.37 -3.05 9.47
N ILE A 80 -13.01 -4.32 9.32
CA ILE A 80 -13.98 -5.44 9.31
C ILE A 80 -14.71 -5.53 10.65
N MET A 81 -13.97 -5.48 11.75
CA MET A 81 -14.57 -5.61 13.08
C MET A 81 -15.43 -4.41 13.50
N ASN A 82 -15.21 -3.24 12.91
CA ASN A 82 -16.03 -2.05 13.12
C ASN A 82 -17.28 -2.03 12.24
N GLN A 83 -17.39 -2.90 11.23
CA GLN A 83 -18.59 -2.97 10.37
C GLN A 83 -19.82 -3.41 11.17
N GLY A 84 -20.92 -2.66 11.02
CA GLY A 84 -22.20 -2.96 11.67
C GLY A 84 -22.21 -2.71 13.18
N LYS A 85 -21.18 -2.05 13.73
CA LYS A 85 -21.09 -1.63 15.13
C LYS A 85 -21.52 -0.19 15.30
N ASP A 86 -22.06 0.13 16.47
CA ASP A 86 -22.39 1.51 16.84
C ASP A 86 -21.13 2.36 16.91
N GLU A 87 -21.24 3.67 16.69
CA GLU A 87 -20.10 4.60 16.66
C GLU A 87 -19.23 4.51 17.93
N PHE A 88 -19.83 4.28 19.09
CA PHE A 88 -19.14 4.11 20.38
C PHE A 88 -18.40 2.78 20.53
N GLU A 89 -18.71 1.78 19.71
CA GLU A 89 -18.02 0.49 19.67
C GLU A 89 -16.96 0.42 18.56
N GLN A 90 -16.92 1.41 17.66
CA GLN A 90 -15.94 1.49 16.59
C GLN A 90 -14.61 2.02 17.12
N MET A 91 -13.72 1.09 17.47
CA MET A 91 -12.37 1.43 17.90
C MET A 91 -11.45 1.57 16.69
N ASN A 92 -11.08 2.80 16.37
CA ASN A 92 -10.18 3.11 15.26
C ASN A 92 -8.77 3.35 15.77
N PHE A 93 -7.78 2.78 15.10
CA PHE A 93 -6.38 2.95 15.44
C PHE A 93 -5.71 3.87 14.42
N ARG A 94 -4.70 4.63 14.86
CA ARG A 94 -3.73 5.26 13.97
C ARG A 94 -2.44 4.48 14.03
N VAL A 95 -1.65 4.56 12.97
CA VAL A 95 -0.32 3.93 12.92
C VAL A 95 0.72 4.91 12.37
N GLY A 96 1.87 4.96 13.02
CA GLY A 96 3.06 5.68 12.60
C GLY A 96 4.22 4.71 12.38
N ILE A 97 4.94 4.84 11.26
CA ILE A 97 6.10 3.99 10.97
C ILE A 97 7.32 4.86 10.68
N ASN A 98 8.41 4.57 11.39
CA ASN A 98 9.71 5.20 11.14
C ASN A 98 10.83 4.16 11.19
N ILE A 99 11.98 4.46 10.60
CA ILE A 99 13.20 3.66 10.73
C ILE A 99 14.31 4.52 11.33
N GLY A 100 15.09 3.97 12.24
CA GLY A 100 16.23 4.67 12.81
C GLY A 100 16.94 3.90 13.92
N ASP A 101 18.04 4.48 14.40
CA ASP A 101 18.82 3.90 15.48
C ASP A 101 18.07 4.02 16.81
N VAL A 102 17.97 2.89 17.50
CA VAL A 102 17.33 2.77 18.81
C VAL A 102 18.22 2.01 19.78
N MET A 103 17.97 2.22 21.06
CA MET A 103 18.54 1.45 22.16
C MET A 103 17.47 0.56 22.74
N VAL A 104 17.77 -0.73 22.82
CA VAL A 104 16.92 -1.72 23.48
C VAL A 104 17.40 -1.91 24.92
N SER A 105 16.47 -1.78 25.88
CA SER A 105 16.71 -2.10 27.28
C SER A 105 15.50 -2.83 27.84
N ASP A 106 15.69 -4.09 28.23
CA ASP A 106 14.62 -4.98 28.71
C ASP A 106 13.45 -5.00 27.72
N ASP A 107 12.23 -4.72 28.18
CA ASP A 107 11.00 -4.69 27.37
C ASP A 107 10.67 -3.29 26.81
N ASN A 108 11.66 -2.38 26.74
CA ASN A 108 11.48 -1.01 26.27
C ASN A 108 12.42 -0.62 25.12
N LEU A 109 11.90 0.25 24.25
CA LEU A 109 12.60 0.81 23.10
C LEU A 109 12.81 2.31 23.30
N PHE A 110 14.06 2.78 23.20
CA PHE A 110 14.42 4.18 23.40
C PHE A 110 15.14 4.77 22.19
N GLY A 111 14.86 6.03 21.90
CA GLY A 111 15.58 6.81 20.89
C GLY A 111 14.68 7.79 20.16
N ASP A 112 15.30 8.74 19.47
CA ASP A 112 14.57 9.75 18.70
C ASP A 112 13.72 9.11 17.59
N ALA A 113 14.16 7.99 17.03
CA ALA A 113 13.41 7.25 16.03
C ALA A 113 12.05 6.74 16.55
N VAL A 114 11.97 6.37 17.83
CA VAL A 114 10.73 5.97 18.52
C VAL A 114 9.80 7.16 18.68
N ASN A 115 10.35 8.30 19.12
CA ASN A 115 9.59 9.54 19.25
C ASN A 115 9.04 10.00 17.90
N ILE A 116 9.82 9.92 16.82
CA ILE A 116 9.36 10.22 15.46
C ILE A 116 8.21 9.30 15.06
N ALA A 117 8.31 7.98 15.29
CA ALA A 117 7.23 7.04 14.97
C ALA A 117 5.92 7.37 15.71
N ALA A 118 5.99 7.62 17.02
CA ALA A 118 4.84 8.02 17.82
C ALA A 118 4.24 9.36 17.36
N ARG A 119 5.07 10.29 16.89
CA ARG A 119 4.59 11.56 16.33
C ARG A 119 3.95 11.40 14.97
N LEU A 120 4.47 10.53 14.11
CA LEU A 120 3.83 10.19 12.84
C LEU A 120 2.47 9.52 13.07
N GLU A 121 2.34 8.66 14.09
CA GLU A 121 1.06 8.09 14.50
C GLU A 121 0.05 9.18 14.84
N ALA A 122 0.44 10.16 15.68
CA ALA A 122 -0.43 11.25 16.09
C ALA A 122 -0.90 12.12 14.91
N GLU A 123 -0.06 12.27 13.87
CA GLU A 123 -0.38 13.02 12.65
C GLU A 123 -1.15 12.19 11.61
N ALA A 124 -1.32 10.88 11.82
CA ALA A 124 -2.07 10.05 10.89
C ALA A 124 -3.57 10.43 10.87
N LYS A 125 -4.21 10.33 9.71
CA LYS A 125 -5.68 10.41 9.60
C LYS A 125 -6.31 9.28 10.47
N PRO A 126 -7.51 9.44 11.06
CA PRO A 126 -8.19 8.36 11.77
C PRO A 126 -8.31 7.10 10.92
N ALA A 127 -8.02 5.92 11.49
CA ALA A 127 -7.91 4.66 10.74
C ALA A 127 -6.84 4.66 9.62
N GLY A 128 -5.89 5.60 9.70
CA GLY A 128 -4.83 5.81 8.73
C GLY A 128 -3.46 5.35 9.21
N ILE A 129 -2.53 5.32 8.27
CA ILE A 129 -1.11 4.99 8.50
C ILE A 129 -0.30 6.17 7.98
N CYS A 130 0.66 6.65 8.76
CA CYS A 130 1.61 7.69 8.38
C CYS A 130 3.03 7.12 8.47
N ILE A 131 3.85 7.38 7.46
CA ILE A 131 5.22 6.85 7.39
C ILE A 131 6.21 7.97 7.08
N SER A 132 7.45 7.82 7.56
CA SER A 132 8.55 8.72 7.20
C SER A 132 8.99 8.53 5.74
N ASN A 133 9.60 9.55 5.15
CA ASN A 133 10.19 9.47 3.81
C ASN A 133 11.17 8.30 3.66
N THR A 134 11.98 8.03 4.67
CA THR A 134 12.95 6.92 4.62
C THR A 134 12.26 5.57 4.52
N VAL A 135 11.18 5.35 5.27
CA VAL A 135 10.37 4.12 5.16
C VAL A 135 9.71 4.06 3.79
N PHE A 136 9.13 5.17 3.32
CA PHE A 136 8.52 5.28 2.01
C PHE A 136 9.49 4.88 0.88
N ASP A 137 10.70 5.44 0.84
CA ASP A 137 11.72 5.12 -0.17
C ASP A 137 12.07 3.63 -0.21
N MET A 138 12.01 2.95 0.94
CA MET A 138 12.33 1.52 1.06
C MET A 138 11.19 0.60 0.61
N ILE A 139 9.93 1.05 0.70
CA ILE A 139 8.73 0.20 0.50
C ILE A 139 7.86 0.58 -0.70
N ASN A 140 7.96 1.80 -1.24
CA ASN A 140 7.00 2.35 -2.22
C ASN A 140 6.83 1.51 -3.50
N ARG A 141 7.79 0.65 -3.83
CA ARG A 141 7.76 -0.28 -4.97
C ARG A 141 7.52 -1.75 -4.59
N LYS A 142 7.36 -2.04 -3.29
CA LYS A 142 7.34 -3.41 -2.74
C LYS A 142 6.00 -3.78 -2.11
N ILE A 143 5.21 -2.79 -1.69
CA ILE A 143 3.88 -3.00 -1.10
C ILE A 143 2.77 -2.53 -2.05
N MET A 144 1.66 -3.28 -2.11
CA MET A 144 0.51 -2.98 -2.98
C MET A 144 -0.47 -2.00 -2.34
N VAL A 145 0.00 -0.80 -2.04
CA VAL A 145 -0.81 0.30 -1.48
C VAL A 145 -0.44 1.62 -2.16
N SER A 146 -1.34 2.59 -2.11
CA SER A 146 -1.08 3.95 -2.58
C SER A 146 -0.58 4.84 -1.45
N PHE A 147 0.13 5.91 -1.81
CA PHE A 147 0.65 6.88 -0.86
C PHE A 147 0.22 8.30 -1.25
N GLU A 148 -0.08 9.12 -0.25
CA GLU A 148 -0.38 10.55 -0.39
C GLU A 148 0.68 11.33 0.39
N GLU A 149 1.25 12.38 -0.21
CA GLU A 149 2.21 13.22 0.53
C GLU A 149 1.51 13.95 1.69
N ALA A 150 2.04 13.80 2.90
CA ALA A 150 1.62 14.57 4.07
C ALA A 150 2.40 15.90 4.19
N GLY A 151 3.41 16.10 3.34
CA GLY A 151 4.30 17.26 3.36
C GLY A 151 5.40 17.16 4.43
N GLU A 152 5.98 18.31 4.77
CA GLU A 152 6.99 18.43 5.83
C GLU A 152 6.32 18.69 7.18
N LEU A 153 6.35 17.68 8.06
CA LEU A 153 5.74 17.76 9.38
C LEU A 153 6.74 18.33 10.39
N LYS A 154 6.39 19.45 11.03
CA LYS A 154 7.13 20.00 12.17
C LYS A 154 6.66 19.33 13.45
N LEU A 155 7.36 18.26 13.83
CA LEU A 155 7.00 17.45 14.97
C LEU A 155 7.56 18.05 16.27
N LYS A 156 6.79 17.96 17.37
CA LYS A 156 7.20 18.48 18.68
C LYS A 156 8.48 17.79 19.16
N ASN A 157 9.47 18.59 19.55
CA ASN A 157 10.79 18.16 20.05
C ASN A 157 11.66 17.45 19.01
N ILE A 158 11.44 17.70 17.71
CA ILE A 158 12.30 17.22 16.63
C ILE A 158 12.84 18.44 15.90
N GLU A 159 14.17 18.53 15.80
CA GLU A 159 14.88 19.73 15.31
C GLU A 159 14.59 20.03 13.84
N PHE A 160 14.44 19.01 13.01
CA PHE A 160 14.22 19.13 11.57
C PHE A 160 12.84 18.62 11.16
N PRO A 161 12.14 19.30 10.23
CA PRO A 161 10.89 18.80 9.68
C PRO A 161 11.07 17.41 9.06
N ILE A 162 10.11 16.53 9.30
CA ILE A 162 10.10 15.18 8.73
C ILE A 162 9.14 15.16 7.55
N LYS A 163 9.66 14.89 6.35
CA LYS A 163 8.81 14.60 5.20
C LYS A 163 8.10 13.26 5.43
N ALA A 164 6.77 13.25 5.29
CA ALA A 164 5.94 12.10 5.59
C ALA A 164 4.90 11.81 4.51
N PHE A 165 4.35 10.58 4.56
CA PHE A 165 3.37 10.08 3.60
C PHE A 165 2.25 9.34 4.34
N HIS A 166 1.01 9.55 3.91
CA HIS A 166 -0.12 8.73 4.33
C HIS A 166 -0.26 7.51 3.42
N VAL A 167 -0.54 6.34 4.00
CA VAL A 167 -0.87 5.13 3.24
C VAL A 167 -2.37 5.06 3.01
N LEU A 168 -2.78 5.00 1.74
CA LEU A 168 -4.16 4.91 1.33
C LEU A 168 -4.57 3.44 1.16
N GLN A 169 -5.50 2.99 2.03
CA GLN A 169 -6.03 1.63 2.04
C GLN A 169 -7.14 1.39 1.01
N GLN A 170 -7.68 2.47 0.42
CA GLN A 170 -8.66 2.39 -0.65
C GLN A 170 -7.93 2.48 -1.99
N ASN A 171 -7.36 1.36 -2.42
CA ASN A 171 -7.39 0.96 -3.81
C ASN A 171 -7.09 -0.53 -3.88
N LYS A 172 -8.03 -1.28 -4.48
CA LYS A 172 -7.84 -2.69 -4.83
C LYS A 172 -6.55 -2.79 -5.63
N GLY A 173 -5.59 -3.57 -5.12
CA GLY A 173 -4.45 -4.13 -5.82
C GLY A 173 -3.84 -3.23 -6.89
N THR A 174 -2.91 -2.35 -6.52
CA THR A 174 -1.80 -2.01 -7.43
C THR A 174 -0.68 -1.33 -6.65
N PRO A 175 0.60 -1.71 -6.85
CA PRO A 175 1.70 -0.81 -6.52
C PRO A 175 1.61 0.37 -7.49
N ARG A 176 1.25 1.54 -6.99
CA ARG A 176 1.15 2.76 -7.80
C ARG A 176 1.67 3.96 -7.01
N PHE A 177 2.80 4.48 -7.49
CA PHE A 177 2.80 5.85 -7.96
C PHE A 177 1.91 5.92 -9.21
N THR A 178 0.67 6.37 -9.06
CA THR A 178 0.04 7.14 -10.12
C THR A 178 0.38 8.59 -9.81
N GLN A 179 1.03 9.26 -10.75
CA GLN A 179 0.74 10.67 -10.93
C GLN A 179 -0.76 10.74 -11.22
N ASP A 180 -1.56 11.06 -10.20
CA ASP A 180 -2.85 11.67 -10.45
C ASP A 180 -2.56 13.08 -10.91
N SER A 181 -2.49 13.24 -12.23
CA SER A 181 -2.88 14.49 -12.85
C SER A 181 -4.11 14.18 -13.68
N GLU A 182 -5.27 14.71 -13.26
CA GLU A 182 -6.50 14.71 -14.05
C GLU A 182 -6.32 15.42 -15.42
N GLU A 183 -5.16 16.05 -15.64
CA GLU A 183 -4.70 16.56 -16.92
C GLU A 183 -3.39 15.89 -17.35
N ILE A 184 -3.31 15.44 -18.61
CA ILE A 184 -2.09 14.90 -19.23
C ILE A 184 -1.07 16.03 -19.37
N HIS A 185 -0.27 16.30 -18.33
CA HIS A 185 0.84 17.26 -18.37
C HIS A 185 2.17 16.54 -18.32
N THR A 186 2.57 15.95 -19.45
CA THR A 186 3.90 16.08 -20.06
C THR A 186 3.97 15.16 -21.28
N LYS A 187 4.32 15.69 -22.45
CA LYS A 187 4.80 14.87 -23.56
C LYS A 187 6.11 14.22 -23.09
N VAL A 188 6.06 12.95 -22.68
CA VAL A 188 7.25 12.15 -22.40
C VAL A 188 8.10 12.13 -23.67
N SER A 189 9.31 12.68 -23.62
CA SER A 189 10.15 12.84 -24.80
C SER A 189 10.81 11.54 -25.25
N GLU A 190 11.05 10.58 -24.37
CA GLU A 190 11.60 9.24 -24.70
C GLU A 190 11.09 8.16 -23.74
N ALA A 191 10.70 6.99 -24.26
CA ALA A 191 10.21 5.87 -23.47
C ALA A 191 11.34 5.12 -22.75
N GLU A 192 11.17 4.83 -21.45
CA GLU A 192 12.22 4.19 -20.64
C GLU A 192 12.60 2.79 -21.19
N PRO A 193 13.90 2.42 -21.23
CA PRO A 193 14.34 1.08 -21.58
C PRO A 193 13.75 0.04 -20.62
N GLY A 194 12.97 -0.92 -21.13
CA GLY A 194 12.30 -1.94 -20.31
C GLY A 194 10.90 -1.56 -19.84
N SER A 195 10.32 -0.46 -20.34
CA SER A 195 8.93 -0.09 -20.05
C SER A 195 7.90 -0.93 -20.83
N VAL A 196 6.87 -1.40 -20.12
CA VAL A 196 5.81 -2.26 -20.67
C VAL A 196 4.43 -1.87 -20.15
N ALA A 197 3.44 -1.76 -21.04
CA ALA A 197 2.03 -1.67 -20.66
C ALA A 197 1.33 -3.01 -20.92
N VAL A 198 0.41 -3.41 -20.03
CA VAL A 198 -0.48 -4.56 -20.26
C VAL A 198 -1.87 -4.02 -20.60
N MET A 199 -2.28 -4.19 -21.85
CA MET A 199 -3.62 -3.80 -22.30
C MET A 199 -4.66 -4.77 -21.76
N PHE A 200 -5.91 -4.29 -21.65
CA PHE A 200 -7.04 -5.13 -21.29
C PHE A 200 -7.15 -6.31 -22.27
N PHE A 201 -7.08 -7.54 -21.76
CA PHE A 201 -7.23 -8.73 -22.60
C PHE A 201 -8.68 -8.83 -23.07
N LYS A 202 -8.86 -8.97 -24.38
CA LYS A 202 -10.20 -9.01 -24.97
C LYS A 202 -10.90 -10.32 -24.63
N ASN A 203 -12.14 -10.22 -24.15
CA ASN A 203 -13.06 -11.35 -24.10
C ASN A 203 -13.52 -11.67 -25.52
N LEU A 204 -13.23 -12.88 -26.01
CA LEU A 204 -13.71 -13.35 -27.31
C LEU A 204 -14.94 -14.26 -27.20
N SER A 205 -15.61 -14.26 -26.04
CA SER A 205 -16.90 -14.90 -25.78
C SER A 205 -18.03 -13.86 -25.77
N LYS A 206 -19.29 -14.30 -25.95
CA LYS A 206 -20.49 -13.45 -25.80
C LYS A 206 -21.02 -13.40 -24.36
N ASP A 207 -20.26 -13.96 -23.43
CA ASP A 207 -20.64 -14.17 -22.04
C ASP A 207 -20.04 -13.04 -21.19
N GLU A 208 -20.91 -12.22 -20.60
CA GLU A 208 -20.55 -11.07 -19.76
C GLU A 208 -19.87 -11.51 -18.44
N GLU A 209 -20.12 -12.73 -17.95
CA GLU A 209 -19.43 -13.26 -16.77
C GLU A 209 -17.93 -13.49 -17.02
N GLN A 210 -17.51 -13.59 -18.29
CA GLN A 210 -16.11 -13.74 -18.66
C GLN A 210 -15.35 -12.42 -18.74
N GLU A 211 -16.04 -11.28 -18.69
CA GLU A 211 -15.42 -9.94 -18.65
C GLU A 211 -14.60 -9.76 -17.37
N TYR A 212 -15.19 -10.11 -16.22
CA TYR A 212 -14.55 -10.09 -14.90
C TYR A 212 -13.28 -10.96 -14.88
N PHE A 213 -13.34 -12.10 -15.57
CA PHE A 213 -12.20 -13.01 -15.66
C PHE A 213 -11.07 -12.44 -16.54
N CYS A 214 -11.40 -11.74 -17.63
CA CYS A 214 -10.41 -11.06 -18.47
C CYS A 214 -9.73 -9.90 -17.73
N GLU A 215 -10.48 -9.18 -16.91
CA GLU A 215 -9.95 -8.14 -16.03
C GLU A 215 -8.97 -8.76 -15.01
N GLY A 216 -9.42 -9.77 -14.26
CA GLY A 216 -8.57 -10.45 -13.28
C GLY A 216 -7.30 -11.05 -13.89
N PHE A 217 -7.40 -11.69 -15.05
CA PHE A 217 -6.22 -12.20 -15.76
C PHE A 217 -5.24 -11.08 -16.18
N SER A 218 -5.77 -9.96 -16.66
CA SER A 218 -4.95 -8.82 -17.09
C SER A 218 -4.22 -8.18 -15.91
N GLU A 219 -4.90 -8.07 -14.77
CA GLU A 219 -4.31 -7.58 -13.51
C GLU A 219 -3.28 -8.54 -12.92
N ASP A 220 -3.53 -9.85 -12.96
CA ASP A 220 -2.58 -10.87 -12.52
C ASP A 220 -1.31 -10.85 -13.39
N LEU A 221 -1.47 -10.77 -14.72
CA LEU A 221 -0.34 -10.69 -15.64
C LEU A 221 0.51 -9.44 -15.37
N LEU A 222 -0.14 -8.29 -15.18
CA LEU A 222 0.52 -7.04 -14.80
C LEU A 222 1.27 -7.23 -13.48
N SER A 223 0.63 -7.83 -12.47
CA SER A 223 1.23 -8.10 -11.16
C SER A 223 2.43 -9.04 -11.24
N MET A 224 2.39 -10.07 -12.09
CA MET A 224 3.53 -10.97 -12.32
C MET A 224 4.70 -10.23 -12.98
N LEU A 225 4.42 -9.37 -13.96
CA LEU A 225 5.45 -8.60 -14.66
C LEU A 225 6.11 -7.56 -13.75
N SER A 226 5.33 -6.93 -12.86
CA SER A 226 5.82 -5.94 -11.90
C SER A 226 6.84 -6.51 -10.90
N ARG A 227 6.91 -7.84 -10.73
CA ARG A 227 7.92 -8.50 -9.89
C ARG A 227 9.32 -8.50 -10.51
N PHE A 228 9.43 -8.25 -11.82
CA PHE A 228 10.73 -8.21 -12.51
C PHE A 228 11.33 -6.81 -12.40
N ASN A 229 12.39 -6.68 -11.62
CA ASN A 229 13.09 -5.42 -11.35
C ASN A 229 13.71 -4.71 -12.58
N LYS A 230 13.77 -5.38 -13.75
CA LYS A 230 14.24 -4.80 -15.02
C LYS A 230 13.10 -4.26 -15.88
N LEU A 231 11.84 -4.41 -15.45
CA LEU A 231 10.67 -3.96 -16.17
C LEU A 231 10.00 -2.79 -15.45
N VAL A 232 9.61 -1.78 -16.21
CA VAL A 232 8.79 -0.66 -15.73
C VAL A 232 7.37 -0.90 -16.24
N VAL A 233 6.48 -1.37 -15.38
CA VAL A 233 5.13 -1.79 -15.78
C VAL A 233 4.13 -0.65 -15.55
N ILE A 234 3.38 -0.27 -16.58
CA ILE A 234 2.35 0.77 -16.49
C ILE A 234 1.10 0.26 -15.81
N SER A 235 0.47 1.16 -15.06
CA SER A 235 -0.74 0.94 -14.28
C SER A 235 -1.90 0.38 -15.12
N SER A 236 -2.71 -0.52 -14.53
CA SER A 236 -3.89 -1.09 -15.19
C SER A 236 -4.91 -0.02 -15.56
N HIS A 237 -5.06 1.05 -14.77
CA HIS A 237 -6.03 2.12 -15.04
C HIS A 237 -5.61 2.95 -16.25
N ALA A 238 -4.33 3.34 -16.32
CA ALA A 238 -3.79 4.04 -17.46
C ALA A 238 -3.89 3.19 -18.73
N SER A 239 -3.56 1.89 -18.65
CA SER A 239 -3.63 0.98 -19.79
C SER A 239 -5.07 0.64 -20.20
N PHE A 240 -5.97 0.44 -19.25
CA PHE A 240 -7.37 0.05 -19.50
C PHE A 240 -8.25 1.24 -19.90
N ALA A 241 -7.82 2.48 -19.66
CA ALA A 241 -8.43 3.68 -20.24
C ALA A 241 -8.45 3.65 -21.79
N TYR A 242 -7.66 2.77 -22.41
CA TYR A 242 -7.62 2.55 -23.86
C TYR A 242 -8.44 1.34 -24.33
N LYS A 243 -9.11 0.60 -23.43
CA LYS A 243 -9.92 -0.58 -23.76
C LYS A 243 -10.92 -0.33 -24.89
N ASN A 244 -11.56 0.84 -24.87
CA ASN A 244 -12.59 1.24 -25.84
C ASN A 244 -12.09 2.31 -26.84
N LYS A 245 -10.79 2.59 -26.88
CA LYS A 245 -10.21 3.59 -27.80
C LYS A 245 -9.65 2.91 -29.04
N THR A 246 -9.97 3.44 -30.21
CA THR A 246 -9.35 3.04 -31.49
C THR A 246 -8.10 3.88 -31.74
N LYS A 247 -7.04 3.61 -30.96
CA LYS A 247 -5.71 4.20 -31.17
C LYS A 247 -4.71 3.12 -31.59
N SER A 248 -3.71 3.51 -32.37
CA SER A 248 -2.59 2.64 -32.72
C SER A 248 -1.75 2.31 -31.48
N PHE A 249 -0.96 1.24 -31.54
CA PHE A 249 -0.04 0.90 -30.45
C PHE A 249 1.07 1.94 -30.33
N LYS A 250 1.44 2.58 -31.44
CA LYS A 250 2.38 3.70 -31.44
C LYS A 250 1.87 4.92 -30.68
N GLU A 251 0.64 5.34 -30.94
CA GLU A 251 0.02 6.46 -30.22
C GLU A 251 -0.18 6.12 -28.74
N THR A 252 -0.70 4.91 -28.46
CA THR A 252 -0.95 4.44 -27.10
C THR A 252 0.36 4.38 -26.32
N GLY A 253 1.44 3.85 -26.90
CA GLY A 253 2.73 3.78 -26.25
C GLY A 253 3.39 5.14 -26.05
N GLY A 254 3.21 6.08 -26.99
CA GLY A 254 3.67 7.46 -26.83
C GLY A 254 2.95 8.20 -25.70
N GLU A 255 1.63 8.03 -25.58
CA GLU A 255 0.83 8.64 -24.50
C GLU A 255 1.10 7.99 -23.13
N LEU A 256 1.34 6.67 -23.10
CA LEU A 256 1.69 5.94 -21.88
C LEU A 256 3.18 6.01 -21.51
N GLY A 257 4.03 6.54 -22.38
CA GLY A 257 5.47 6.59 -22.19
C GLY A 257 6.16 5.22 -22.20
N VAL A 258 5.60 4.22 -22.90
CA VAL A 258 6.13 2.85 -22.94
C VAL A 258 6.79 2.47 -24.24
N ARG A 259 7.80 1.60 -24.13
CA ARG A 259 8.50 1.00 -25.25
C ARG A 259 7.80 -0.26 -25.76
N TYR A 260 7.18 -1.02 -24.87
CA TYR A 260 6.52 -2.27 -25.21
C TYR A 260 5.07 -2.30 -24.74
N ILE A 261 4.22 -2.98 -25.48
CA ILE A 261 2.82 -3.19 -25.16
C ILE A 261 2.53 -4.68 -25.25
N ILE A 262 1.98 -5.23 -24.17
CA ILE A 262 1.42 -6.58 -24.12
C ILE A 262 -0.07 -6.46 -24.35
N HIS A 263 -0.58 -7.21 -25.32
CA HIS A 263 -2.01 -7.29 -25.57
C HIS A 263 -2.42 -8.70 -25.96
N GLY A 264 -3.71 -8.99 -25.85
CA GLY A 264 -4.16 -10.35 -26.08
C GLY A 264 -5.65 -10.56 -25.95
N SER A 265 -6.01 -11.83 -25.90
CA SER A 265 -7.38 -12.26 -25.69
C SER A 265 -7.43 -13.49 -24.79
N VAL A 266 -8.50 -13.57 -24.01
CA VAL A 266 -8.81 -14.72 -23.18
C VAL A 266 -10.14 -15.29 -23.63
N ARG A 267 -10.23 -16.62 -23.70
CA ARG A 267 -11.46 -17.35 -23.96
C ARG A 267 -11.58 -18.52 -23.00
N LYS A 268 -12.68 -18.59 -22.25
CA LYS A 268 -13.02 -19.73 -21.39
C LYS A 268 -13.90 -20.71 -22.15
N LEU A 269 -13.56 -21.99 -22.10
CA LEU A 269 -14.26 -23.12 -22.72
C LEU A 269 -14.50 -24.19 -21.65
N GLY A 270 -15.60 -24.03 -20.89
CA GLY A 270 -15.89 -24.86 -19.72
C GLY A 270 -14.77 -24.75 -18.68
N ASN A 271 -14.09 -25.87 -18.41
CA ASN A 271 -12.97 -25.94 -17.46
C ASN A 271 -11.59 -25.64 -18.10
N LYS A 272 -11.54 -25.33 -19.40
CA LYS A 272 -10.29 -25.01 -20.10
C LYS A 272 -10.25 -23.54 -20.49
N MET A 273 -9.06 -22.96 -20.51
CA MET A 273 -8.83 -21.58 -20.92
C MET A 273 -7.85 -21.54 -22.09
N ARG A 274 -8.13 -20.70 -23.08
CA ARG A 274 -7.19 -20.33 -24.13
C ARG A 274 -6.82 -18.85 -23.98
N ILE A 275 -5.52 -18.59 -23.85
CA ILE A 275 -4.94 -17.25 -23.79
C ILE A 275 -4.09 -17.07 -25.05
N ASN A 276 -4.27 -15.95 -25.73
CA ASN A 276 -3.35 -15.48 -26.76
C ASN A 276 -2.73 -14.17 -26.26
N THR A 277 -1.41 -14.07 -26.31
CA THR A 277 -0.65 -12.91 -25.85
C THR A 277 0.40 -12.54 -26.90
N ASN A 278 0.49 -11.26 -27.23
CA ASN A 278 1.52 -10.70 -28.10
C ASN A 278 2.25 -9.58 -27.37
N LEU A 279 3.56 -9.48 -27.63
CA LEU A 279 4.40 -8.37 -27.22
C LEU A 279 4.71 -7.52 -28.44
N VAL A 280 4.40 -6.23 -28.39
CA VAL A 280 4.59 -5.30 -29.52
C VAL A 280 5.48 -4.15 -29.11
N SER A 281 6.40 -3.75 -29.98
CA SER A 281 7.19 -2.53 -29.80
C SER A 281 6.37 -1.29 -30.19
N ALA A 282 6.20 -0.36 -29.27
CA ALA A 282 5.41 0.86 -29.50
C ALA A 282 6.03 1.78 -30.57
N SER A 283 7.35 1.73 -30.79
CA SER A 283 8.00 2.65 -31.76
C SER A 283 7.76 2.27 -33.21
N ASN A 284 7.59 0.98 -33.50
CA ASN A 284 7.56 0.43 -34.86
C ASN A 284 6.48 -0.64 -35.09
N GLU A 285 5.63 -0.90 -34.10
CA GLU A 285 4.52 -1.86 -34.11
C GLU A 285 4.90 -3.28 -34.54
N LYS A 286 6.18 -3.65 -34.40
CA LYS A 286 6.64 -5.02 -34.64
C LYS A 286 6.30 -5.89 -33.45
N SER A 287 5.65 -7.03 -33.73
CA SER A 287 5.52 -8.11 -32.76
C SER A 287 6.89 -8.74 -32.51
N ILE A 288 7.16 -9.10 -31.26
CA ILE A 288 8.39 -9.74 -30.78
C ILE A 288 8.05 -11.16 -30.32
#